data_AF-A0A921I6Z5-F1
#
_entry.id   AF-A0A921I6Z5-F1
#
_cell.length_a   1.000
_cell.length_b   1.000
_cell.length_c   1.000
_cell.angle_alpha   90.00
_cell.angle_beta   90.00
_cell.angle_gamma   90.00
#
_symmetry.space_group_name_H-M   'P 1'
#
loop_
_entity.id
_entity.type
_entity.pdbx_description
1 polymer ?
#
loop_
_entity_poly.entity_id
_entity_poly.type
_entity_poly.pdbx_seq_one_letter_code
_entity_poly.pdbx_strand_id
1 'polypeptide(L)'
;MKLKDGFYASSHGIGGLMLDMPTKNPKTRKKPKVKVGDVVRCEAEGFIYPFRGYVEHVYNHSAVIRIENTMDCDKELAKSKANIAVVRLVDMKAI
;
A
#
# COMPACT_ATOMS: atom_id res chain seq x y z
N MET A 1 15.71 21.46 -50.88
CA MET A 1 15.58 19.99 -50.95
C MET A 1 14.64 19.56 -49.82
N LYS A 2 13.44 19.04 -50.11
CA LYS A 2 12.46 18.63 -49.08
C LYS A 2 12.75 17.18 -48.69
N LEU A 3 13.23 16.95 -47.47
CA LEU A 3 13.40 15.60 -46.92
C LEU A 3 12.03 14.93 -46.80
N LYS A 4 11.74 13.97 -47.68
CA LYS A 4 10.57 13.08 -47.61
C LYS A 4 10.96 11.82 -46.83
N ASP A 5 11.32 12.00 -45.56
CA ASP A 5 11.62 10.86 -44.70
C ASP A 5 10.39 10.55 -43.85
N GLY A 6 9.93 9.29 -43.88
CA GLY A 6 8.74 8.83 -43.16
C GLY A 6 8.82 9.07 -41.64
N PHE A 7 10.03 9.31 -41.14
CA PHE A 7 10.33 9.72 -39.77
C PHE A 7 9.68 11.05 -39.37
N TYR A 8 9.57 12.01 -40.30
CA TYR A 8 8.97 13.34 -40.06
C TYR A 8 7.51 13.45 -40.54
N ALA A 9 6.97 12.40 -41.16
CA ALA A 9 5.59 12.37 -41.65
C ALA A 9 4.59 11.81 -40.61
N SER A 10 5.09 11.29 -39.48
CA SER A 10 4.26 10.82 -38.38
C SER A 10 3.65 12.01 -37.64
N SER A 11 2.33 11.99 -37.44
CA SER A 11 1.61 12.91 -36.53
C SER A 11 2.04 12.78 -35.06
N HIS A 12 2.94 11.84 -34.76
CA HIS A 12 3.55 11.60 -33.48
C HIS A 12 5.02 12.00 -33.59
N GLY A 13 5.37 13.16 -33.04
CA GLY A 13 6.73 13.69 -33.07
C GLY A 13 7.78 12.74 -32.49
N ILE A 14 9.05 13.05 -32.74
CA ILE A 14 10.21 12.33 -32.19
C ILE A 14 10.07 12.28 -30.67
N GLY A 15 9.79 11.10 -30.13
CA GLY A 15 9.54 10.89 -28.70
C GLY A 15 8.35 10.00 -28.39
N GLY A 16 7.43 9.75 -29.35
CA GLY A 16 6.52 8.59 -29.38
C GLY A 16 5.84 8.16 -28.08
N LEU A 17 5.61 9.07 -27.12
CA LEU A 17 5.00 8.72 -25.85
C LEU A 17 3.48 8.77 -26.03
N MET A 18 2.87 7.61 -26.29
CA MET A 18 1.42 7.47 -26.19
C MET A 18 1.00 7.72 -24.74
N LEU A 19 0.32 8.85 -24.50
CA LEU A 19 -0.44 9.08 -23.28
C LEU A 19 -1.82 8.41 -23.42
N ASP A 20 -2.13 7.57 -22.42
CA ASP A 20 -3.41 6.94 -22.12
C ASP A 20 -4.07 6.07 -23.21
N MET A 21 -3.51 4.87 -23.45
CA MET A 21 -4.35 3.75 -23.85
C MET A 21 -5.20 3.31 -22.64
N PRO A 22 -6.54 3.30 -22.71
CA PRO A 22 -7.35 2.69 -21.66
C PRO A 22 -6.99 1.20 -21.62
N THR A 23 -6.34 0.77 -20.53
CA THR A 23 -5.93 -0.61 -20.36
C THR A 23 -7.20 -1.47 -20.36
N LYS A 24 -7.37 -2.30 -21.39
CA LYS A 24 -8.61 -3.08 -21.66
C LYS A 24 -9.05 -3.97 -20.48
N ASN A 25 -8.12 -4.28 -19.58
CA ASN A 25 -8.37 -4.88 -18.28
C ASN A 25 -7.55 -4.12 -17.22
N PRO A 26 -8.12 -3.11 -16.52
CA PRO A 26 -7.48 -2.65 -15.30
C PRO A 26 -7.40 -3.88 -14.39
N LYS A 27 -6.19 -4.22 -13.91
CA LYS A 27 -6.05 -5.21 -12.83
C LYS A 27 -6.92 -4.69 -11.70
N THR A 28 -8.10 -5.29 -11.50
CA THR A 28 -9.01 -4.88 -10.45
C THR A 28 -8.23 -5.01 -9.16
N ARG A 29 -7.85 -3.87 -8.60
CA ARG A 29 -7.14 -3.81 -7.33
C ARG A 29 -8.10 -4.48 -6.35
N LYS A 30 -7.80 -5.71 -5.92
CA LYS A 30 -8.62 -6.41 -4.93
C LYS A 30 -8.81 -5.42 -3.81
N LYS A 31 -10.07 -5.01 -3.56
CA LYS A 31 -10.37 -4.04 -2.52
C LYS A 31 -9.65 -4.50 -1.25
N PRO A 32 -8.91 -3.63 -0.54
CA PRO A 32 -8.37 -4.00 0.76
C PRO A 32 -9.57 -4.50 1.57
N LYS A 33 -9.52 -5.76 2.00
CA LYS A 33 -10.62 -6.42 2.72
C LYS A 33 -10.86 -5.79 4.10
N VAL A 34 -9.92 -4.97 4.55
CA VAL A 34 -9.80 -4.43 5.89
C VAL A 34 -10.47 -3.05 5.94
N LYS A 35 -11.39 -2.88 6.89
CA LYS A 35 -12.08 -1.62 7.18
C LYS A 35 -11.54 -1.03 8.49
N VAL A 36 -11.78 0.27 8.68
CA VAL A 36 -11.57 0.92 9.98
C VAL A 36 -12.43 0.23 11.04
N GLY A 37 -11.84 -0.11 12.18
CA GLY A 37 -12.47 -0.86 13.27
C GLY A 37 -12.30 -2.38 13.21
N ASP A 38 -11.80 -2.94 12.11
CA ASP A 38 -11.53 -4.38 12.05
C ASP A 38 -10.37 -4.78 12.98
N VAL A 39 -10.50 -5.98 13.55
CA VAL A 39 -9.44 -6.60 14.33
C VAL A 39 -8.52 -7.36 13.39
N VAL A 40 -7.24 -7.00 13.44
CA VAL A 40 -6.22 -7.56 12.56
C VAL A 40 -5.05 -8.11 13.36
N ARG A 41 -4.45 -9.17 12.83
CA ARG A 41 -3.12 -9.61 13.22
C ARG A 41 -2.12 -9.03 12.24
N CYS A 42 -1.07 -8.40 12.76
CA CYS A 42 -0.15 -7.61 11.96
C CYS A 42 1.30 -7.93 12.33
N GLU A 43 2.14 -7.96 11.30
CA GLU A 43 3.61 -7.94 11.43
C GLU A 43 4.10 -6.53 11.06
N ALA A 44 4.79 -5.86 11.98
CA ALA A 44 5.27 -4.49 11.78
C ALA A 44 6.77 -4.40 11.97
N GLU A 45 7.41 -3.53 11.19
CA GLU A 45 8.84 -3.27 11.34
C GLU A 45 9.12 -2.67 12.72
N GLY A 46 10.06 -3.30 13.44
CA GLY A 46 10.43 -2.92 14.81
C GLY A 46 9.74 -3.75 15.90
N PHE A 47 8.71 -4.53 15.58
CA PHE A 47 8.15 -5.53 16.49
C PHE A 47 8.78 -6.89 16.20
N ILE A 48 9.17 -7.61 17.24
CA ILE A 48 9.76 -8.95 17.09
C ILE A 48 8.68 -9.97 16.74
N TYR A 49 7.50 -9.82 17.35
CA TYR A 49 6.38 -10.73 17.15
C TYR A 49 5.15 -10.05 16.55
N PRO A 50 4.30 -10.80 15.82
CA PRO A 50 3.03 -10.29 15.36
C PRO A 50 2.13 -9.93 16.53
N PHE A 51 1.47 -8.77 16.45
CA PHE A 51 0.55 -8.29 17.47
C PHE A 51 -0.88 -8.21 16.93
N ARG A 52 -1.83 -8.06 17.86
CA ARG A 52 -3.25 -7.90 17.55
C ARG A 52 -3.67 -6.47 17.86
N GLY A 53 -4.44 -5.88 16.95
CA GLY A 53 -4.93 -4.52 17.11
C GLY A 53 -6.10 -4.18 16.22
N TYR A 54 -6.61 -2.98 16.42
CA TYR A 54 -7.71 -2.42 15.65
C TYR A 54 -7.18 -1.47 14.59
N VAL A 55 -7.81 -1.48 13.44
CA VAL A 55 -7.49 -0.55 12.36
C VAL A 55 -8.08 0.82 12.69
N GLU A 56 -7.22 1.80 12.96
CA GLU A 56 -7.65 3.17 13.24
C GLU A 56 -7.78 3.98 11.94
N HIS A 57 -6.80 3.83 11.04
CA HIS A 57 -6.82 4.50 9.74
C HIS A 57 -6.25 3.61 8.63
N VAL A 58 -6.83 3.71 7.44
CA VAL A 58 -6.38 2.99 6.23
C VAL A 58 -5.93 3.99 5.18
N TYR A 59 -4.69 3.82 4.70
CA TYR A 59 -4.12 4.53 3.56
C TYR A 59 -4.03 3.60 2.33
N ASN A 60 -3.51 4.12 1.21
CA ASN A 60 -3.42 3.37 -0.04
C ASN A 60 -2.55 2.10 0.02
N HIS A 61 -1.52 2.07 0.89
CA HIS A 61 -0.56 0.96 1.00
C HIS A 61 -0.25 0.53 2.44
N SER A 62 -0.69 1.31 3.42
CA SER A 62 -0.42 1.10 4.84
C SER A 62 -1.67 1.39 5.65
N ALA A 63 -1.70 0.94 6.88
CA ALA A 63 -2.73 1.28 7.84
C ALA A 63 -2.11 1.51 9.21
N VAL A 64 -2.74 2.40 9.96
CA VAL A 64 -2.42 2.72 11.35
C VAL A 64 -3.25 1.79 12.21
N ILE A 65 -2.57 1.01 13.03
CA ILE A 65 -3.14 0.02 13.91
C ILE A 65 -2.94 0.48 15.34
N ARG A 66 -4.04 0.51 16.10
CA ARG A 66 -4.02 0.67 17.54
C ARG A 66 -3.86 -0.70 18.17
N ILE A 67 -2.72 -0.88 18.83
CA ILE A 67 -2.29 -2.15 19.41
C ILE A 67 -3.14 -2.43 20.65
N GLU A 68 -3.83 -3.58 20.66
CA GLU A 68 -4.57 -4.06 21.84
C GLU A 68 -3.68 -4.97 22.68
N ASN A 69 -2.99 -5.92 22.03
CA ASN A 69 -2.18 -6.91 22.72
C ASN A 69 -0.91 -7.27 21.93
N THR A 70 0.22 -7.33 22.64
CA THR A 70 1.54 -7.72 22.12
C THR A 70 2.19 -8.74 23.05
N MET A 71 3.26 -9.38 22.57
CA MET A 71 4.14 -10.18 23.42
C MET A 71 4.87 -9.30 24.44
N ASP A 72 5.24 -9.87 25.60
CA ASP A 72 5.89 -9.16 26.71
C ASP A 72 7.17 -8.41 26.31
N CYS A 73 7.97 -8.99 25.42
CA CYS A 73 9.19 -8.37 24.88
C CYS A 73 8.91 -7.09 24.07
N ASP A 74 7.73 -6.98 23.45
CA ASP A 74 7.33 -5.82 22.65
C ASP A 74 6.44 -4.83 23.43
N LYS A 75 6.04 -5.14 24.67
CA LYS A 75 5.12 -4.30 25.47
C LYS A 75 5.71 -2.93 25.78
N GLU A 76 7.00 -2.86 26.10
CA GLU A 76 7.67 -1.59 26.39
C GLU A 76 7.75 -0.70 25.16
N LEU A 77 8.06 -1.30 23.99
CA LEU A 77 8.07 -0.59 22.71
C LEU A 77 6.69 -0.09 22.32
N ALA A 78 5.65 -0.91 22.51
CA ALA A 78 4.27 -0.50 22.28
C ALA A 78 3.90 0.70 23.16
N LYS A 79 4.22 0.65 24.46
CA LYS A 79 3.97 1.77 25.39
C LYS A 79 4.74 3.03 25.00
N SER A 80 6.01 2.91 24.61
CA SER A 80 6.82 4.07 24.20
C SER A 80 6.27 4.75 22.94
N LYS A 81 5.54 4.00 22.10
CA LYS A 81 4.88 4.48 20.87
C LYS A 81 3.38 4.75 21.06
N ALA A 82 2.92 4.91 22.30
CA ALA A 82 1.51 5.16 22.64
C ALA A 82 0.53 4.09 22.11
N ASN A 83 1.00 2.86 21.95
CA ASN A 83 0.26 1.71 21.39
C ASN A 83 -0.24 1.92 19.96
N ILE A 84 0.53 2.67 19.15
CA ILE A 84 0.24 2.90 17.74
C ILE A 84 1.36 2.30 16.89
N ALA A 85 0.98 1.58 15.84
CA ALA A 85 1.92 1.05 14.84
C ALA A 85 1.43 1.32 13.42
N VAL A 86 2.38 1.55 12.51
CA VAL A 86 2.12 1.64 11.08
C VAL A 86 2.51 0.31 10.45
N VAL A 87 1.59 -0.27 9.68
CA VAL A 87 1.75 -1.60 9.11
C VAL A 87 1.36 -1.55 7.63
N ARG A 88 2.07 -2.29 6.79
CA ARG A 88 1.73 -2.39 5.37
C ARG A 88 0.51 -3.29 5.20
N LEU A 89 -0.39 -2.96 4.28
CA LEU A 89 -1.62 -3.74 4.05
C LEU A 89 -1.35 -5.19 3.63
N VAL A 90 -0.16 -5.50 3.11
CA VAL A 90 0.24 -6.86 2.71
C VAL A 90 0.57 -7.76 3.91
N ASP A 91 0.99 -7.16 5.03
CA ASP A 91 1.40 -7.84 6.26
C ASP A 91 0.25 -7.89 7.29
N MET A 92 -0.97 -7.57 6.84
CA MET A 92 -2.18 -7.62 7.65
C MET A 92 -3.02 -8.86 7.35
N LYS A 93 -3.46 -9.52 8.41
CA LYS A 93 -4.42 -10.62 8.33
C LYS A 93 -5.64 -10.31 9.18
N ALA A 94 -6.80 -10.17 8.52
CA ALA A 94 -8.09 -10.06 9.20
C ALA A 94 -8.37 -11.38 9.96
N ILE A 95 -8.88 -11.25 11.19
CA ILE A 95 -9.27 -12.37 12.07
C ILE A 95 -10.79 -12.57 11.98
#